data_AF-A0A172D275-F1
#
_entry.id   AF-A0A172D275-F1
#
_cell.length_a   1.000
_cell.length_b   1.000
_cell.length_c   1.000
_cell.angle_alpha   90.00
_cell.angle_beta   90.00
_cell.angle_gamma   90.00
#
_symmetry.space_group_name_H-M   'P 1'
#
loop_
_entity.id
_entity.type
_entity.pdbx_description
1 polymer ?
#
loop_
_entity_poly.entity_id
_entity_poly.type
_entity_poly.pdbx_seq_one_letter_code
_entity_poly.pdbx_strand_id
1 'polypeptide(L)'
;VIVSKRVLYQQLFSSLHMDIYEFNFGYNNENDIEFSTLEIPKQSYYIKKSLDSLGIVKEGEKILTGNILLTKIKVTKPNYTYKSIFKLIYSIFGKTIRNIKDNSLYIQTGKNGRVSKIELFLINTNSHYKTYNNSYLKCRIFICKQ
;
A
#
# COMPACT_ATOMS: atom_id res chain seq x y z
N VAL A 1 29.45 26.44 13.07
CA VAL A 1 29.51 25.41 14.12
C VAL A 1 30.35 24.25 13.61
N ILE A 2 31.39 23.83 14.34
CA ILE A 2 32.25 22.69 13.99
C ILE A 2 31.99 21.60 15.04
N VAL A 3 31.70 20.37 14.61
CA VAL A 3 31.38 19.25 15.50
C VAL A 3 32.45 18.17 15.39
N SER A 4 32.91 17.67 16.53
CA SER A 4 33.89 16.58 16.58
C SER A 4 33.28 15.24 16.11
N LYS A 5 34.03 14.48 15.31
CA LYS A 5 33.61 13.15 14.81
C LYS A 5 33.32 12.15 15.93
N ARG A 6 33.90 12.35 17.13
CA ARG A 6 33.61 11.52 18.33
C ARG A 6 32.13 11.50 18.69
N VAL A 7 31.44 12.61 18.48
CA VAL A 7 30.01 12.77 18.79
C VAL A 7 29.14 11.85 17.93
N LEU A 8 29.52 11.66 16.67
CA LEU A 8 28.84 10.73 15.76
C LEU A 8 29.07 9.27 16.18
N TYR A 9 30.30 8.91 16.55
CA TYR A 9 30.61 7.56 17.02
C TYR A 9 29.93 7.22 18.35
N GLN A 10 29.74 8.20 19.23
CA GLN A 10 29.05 8.03 20.50
C GLN A 10 27.53 8.19 20.41
N GLN A 11 26.98 8.41 19.20
CA GLN A 11 25.54 8.57 18.95
C GLN A 11 24.85 9.64 19.82
N LEU A 12 25.62 10.63 20.32
CA LEU A 12 25.15 11.63 21.29
C LEU A 12 24.06 12.55 20.72
N PHE A 13 24.04 12.76 19.41
CA PHE A 13 23.02 13.54 18.69
C PHE A 13 22.25 12.69 17.69
N SER A 14 21.99 11.42 18.02
CA SER A 14 21.05 10.60 17.24
C SER A 14 19.64 10.72 17.80
N SER A 15 18.64 10.71 16.93
CA SER A 15 17.23 10.73 17.33
C SER A 15 16.46 9.68 16.53
N LEU A 16 15.43 9.11 17.14
CA LEU A 16 14.52 8.20 16.46
C LEU A 16 13.29 8.97 16.01
N HIS A 17 12.99 8.91 14.73
CA HIS A 17 11.81 9.52 14.13
C HIS A 17 10.85 8.42 13.67
N MET A 18 9.57 8.59 13.97
CA MET A 18 8.52 7.64 13.60
C MET A 18 7.52 8.33 12.68
N ASP A 19 7.40 7.83 11.46
CA ASP A 19 6.42 8.25 10.46
C ASP A 19 5.23 7.26 10.48
N ILE A 20 4.00 7.79 10.55
CA ILE A 20 2.77 6.99 10.55
C ILE A 20 2.10 7.13 9.17
N TYR A 21 1.93 6.01 8.49
CA TYR A 21 1.21 5.92 7.22
C TYR A 21 -0.18 5.36 7.48
N GLU A 22 -1.21 6.16 7.27
CA GLU A 22 -2.60 5.74 7.40
C GLU A 22 -3.27 5.58 6.04
N PHE A 23 -4.02 4.50 5.86
CA PHE A 23 -4.75 4.24 4.63
C PHE A 23 -6.04 3.46 4.91
N ASN A 24 -7.07 3.78 4.12
CA ASN A 24 -8.41 3.23 4.26
C ASN A 24 -8.79 2.45 3.00
N PHE A 25 -9.51 1.35 3.18
CA PHE A 25 -10.17 0.59 2.12
C PHE A 25 -11.65 0.91 2.13
N GLY A 26 -12.15 1.36 0.99
CA GLY A 26 -13.53 1.75 0.80
C GLY A 26 -14.34 0.84 -0.11
N TYR A 27 -15.65 0.94 0.04
CA TYR A 27 -16.64 0.50 -0.93
C TYR A 27 -17.20 1.75 -1.61
N ASN A 28 -16.82 2.02 -2.86
CA ASN A 28 -17.46 3.06 -3.66
C ASN A 28 -18.65 2.45 -4.41
N ASN A 29 -19.74 3.22 -4.51
CA ASN A 29 -21.10 2.81 -4.92
C ASN A 29 -21.21 1.50 -5.72
N GLU A 30 -22.02 0.61 -5.13
CA GLU A 30 -22.62 -0.61 -5.66
C GLU A 30 -21.73 -1.76 -6.14
N ASN A 31 -20.50 -1.59 -6.64
CA ASN A 31 -19.68 -2.74 -7.09
C ASN A 31 -18.14 -2.51 -7.11
N ASP A 32 -17.65 -1.38 -6.62
CA ASP A 32 -16.22 -1.03 -6.66
C ASP A 32 -15.59 -1.24 -5.28
N ILE A 33 -15.22 -2.48 -4.97
CA ILE A 33 -14.51 -2.85 -3.72
C ILE A 33 -13.01 -2.63 -3.90
N GLU A 34 -12.41 -1.91 -2.96
CA GLU A 34 -10.96 -1.83 -2.84
C GLU A 34 -10.47 -2.93 -1.90
N PHE A 35 -9.49 -3.72 -2.33
CA PHE A 35 -8.92 -4.78 -1.49
C PHE A 35 -7.39 -4.86 -1.65
N SER A 36 -6.75 -5.54 -0.70
CA SER A 36 -5.31 -5.82 -0.71
C SER A 36 -5.07 -7.26 -1.15
N THR A 37 -4.07 -7.49 -2.00
CA THR A 37 -3.65 -8.83 -2.42
C THR A 37 -2.18 -8.82 -2.85
N LEU A 38 -1.48 -9.92 -2.58
CA LEU A 38 -0.12 -10.14 -3.07
C LEU A 38 -0.05 -10.22 -4.62
N GLU A 39 -1.16 -10.59 -5.27
CA GLU A 39 -1.26 -10.77 -6.72
C GLU A 39 -1.45 -9.46 -7.49
N ILE A 40 -0.44 -8.60 -7.43
CA ILE A 40 -0.44 -7.33 -8.17
C ILE A 40 -0.07 -7.60 -9.64
N PRO A 41 -0.89 -7.17 -10.62
CA PRO A 41 -0.52 -7.27 -12.02
C PRO A 41 0.68 -6.36 -12.33
N LYS A 42 1.51 -6.75 -13.31
CA LYS A 42 2.64 -5.95 -13.83
C LYS A 42 3.81 -5.68 -12.86
N GLN A 43 3.80 -6.25 -11.65
CA GLN A 43 4.87 -6.06 -10.66
C GLN A 43 5.79 -7.28 -10.55
N SER A 44 7.10 -7.02 -10.42
CA SER A 44 8.14 -8.04 -10.30
C SER A 44 8.07 -8.80 -8.97
N TYR A 45 8.56 -10.05 -8.96
CA TYR A 45 8.61 -10.89 -7.76
C TYR A 45 9.50 -10.28 -6.66
N TYR A 46 10.60 -9.62 -7.04
CA TYR A 46 11.51 -8.99 -6.09
C TYR A 46 10.84 -7.96 -5.20
N ILE A 47 9.93 -7.16 -5.75
CA ILE A 47 9.23 -6.13 -4.98
C ILE A 47 8.13 -6.75 -4.11
N LYS A 48 7.53 -7.86 -4.56
CA LYS A 48 6.51 -8.60 -3.81
C LYS A 48 7.08 -9.39 -2.62
N LYS A 49 8.37 -9.71 -2.62
CA LYS A 49 9.01 -10.51 -1.56
C LYS A 49 8.83 -9.90 -0.15
N SER A 50 8.84 -8.57 -0.08
CA SER A 50 8.66 -7.80 1.14
C SER A 50 7.21 -7.72 1.64
N LEU A 51 6.26 -8.16 0.82
CA LEU A 51 4.85 -8.21 1.17
C LEU A 51 4.51 -9.59 1.75
N ASP A 52 3.52 -9.60 2.63
CA ASP A 52 2.88 -10.78 3.15
C ASP A 52 1.76 -11.28 2.22
N SER A 53 1.15 -12.42 2.55
CA SER A 53 0.04 -13.04 1.82
C SER A 53 -1.13 -12.07 1.54
N LEU A 54 -1.39 -11.14 2.47
CA LEU A 54 -2.42 -10.11 2.35
C LEU A 54 -2.01 -8.93 1.46
N GLY A 55 -0.78 -8.86 0.95
CA GLY A 55 -0.27 -7.73 0.19
C GLY A 55 0.10 -6.51 1.06
N ILE A 56 0.40 -6.73 2.33
CA ILE A 56 0.89 -5.72 3.28
C ILE A 56 2.37 -5.98 3.56
N VAL A 57 3.19 -4.96 3.71
CA VAL A 57 4.60 -5.11 4.12
C VAL A 57 4.71 -5.88 5.43
N LYS A 58 5.80 -6.62 5.65
CA LYS A 58 6.03 -7.35 6.91
C LYS A 58 6.65 -6.44 7.98
N GLU A 59 6.36 -6.73 9.25
CA GLU A 59 7.02 -6.08 10.37
C GLU A 59 8.53 -6.41 10.39
N GLY A 60 9.36 -5.42 10.72
CA GLY A 60 10.82 -5.57 10.72
C GLY A 60 11.48 -5.51 9.32
N GLU A 61 10.71 -5.41 8.25
CA GLU A 61 11.23 -5.25 6.89
C GLU A 61 11.95 -3.91 6.73
N LYS A 62 13.11 -3.91 6.03
CA LYS A 62 13.82 -2.67 5.67
C LYS A 62 13.17 -2.07 4.43
N ILE A 63 12.83 -0.79 4.53
CA ILE A 63 12.13 -0.07 3.49
C ILE A 63 13.06 0.95 2.84
N LEU A 64 13.05 0.93 1.52
CA LEU A 64 13.74 1.89 0.66
C LEU A 64 12.74 2.66 -0.20
N THR A 65 13.24 3.72 -0.83
CA THR A 65 12.47 4.51 -1.79
C THR A 65 11.97 3.65 -2.93
N GLY A 66 10.66 3.69 -3.20
CA GLY A 66 10.02 2.90 -4.26
C GLY A 66 9.53 1.51 -3.81
N ASN A 67 9.76 1.10 -2.57
CA ASN A 67 9.13 -0.12 -2.03
C ASN A 67 7.62 0.08 -1.85
N ILE A 68 6.87 -1.02 -1.99
CA ILE A 68 5.43 -1.08 -1.73
C ILE A 68 5.21 -1.31 -0.23
N LEU A 69 4.37 -0.48 0.39
CA LEU A 69 3.90 -0.66 1.77
C LEU A 69 2.67 -1.53 1.85
N LEU A 70 1.73 -1.26 0.96
CA LEU A 70 0.45 -1.91 0.91
C LEU A 70 -0.06 -1.90 -0.51
N THR A 71 -0.53 -3.06 -0.96
CA THR A 71 -1.27 -3.19 -2.20
C THR A 71 -2.70 -2.73 -2.02
N LYS A 72 -3.18 -1.94 -2.98
CA LYS A 72 -4.57 -1.52 -2.98
C LYS A 72 -5.07 -1.60 -4.41
N ILE A 73 -5.89 -2.60 -4.67
CA ILE A 73 -6.42 -2.89 -5.98
C ILE A 73 -7.88 -2.49 -6.01
N LYS A 74 -8.24 -1.80 -7.08
CA LYS A 74 -9.63 -1.46 -7.40
C LYS A 74 -10.05 -2.23 -8.64
N VAL A 75 -11.05 -3.10 -8.49
CA VAL A 75 -11.72 -3.73 -9.61
C VAL A 75 -12.85 -2.80 -10.04
N THR A 76 -12.78 -2.30 -11.26
CA THR A 76 -13.84 -1.47 -11.84
C THR A 76 -14.60 -2.27 -12.88
N LYS A 77 -15.93 -2.10 -12.94
CA LYS A 77 -16.70 -2.58 -14.09
C LYS A 77 -16.08 -1.98 -15.37
N PRO A 78 -15.90 -2.78 -16.43
CA PRO A 78 -15.41 -2.23 -17.69
C PRO A 78 -16.46 -1.26 -18.24
N ASN A 79 -16.23 0.05 -18.13
CA ASN A 79 -17.07 1.08 -18.76
C ASN A 79 -16.99 1.01 -20.30
N TYR A 80 -15.99 0.30 -20.84
CA TYR A 80 -15.80 0.14 -22.27
C TYR A 80 -16.70 -0.98 -22.79
N THR A 81 -17.92 -0.62 -23.15
CA THR A 81 -18.62 -1.29 -24.22
C THR A 81 -17.73 -1.26 -25.48
N TYR A 82 -16.98 -2.36 -25.68
CA TYR A 82 -16.39 -2.84 -26.94
C TYR A 82 -15.73 -1.81 -27.87
N LYS A 83 -14.60 -1.20 -27.45
CA LYS A 83 -13.64 -0.66 -28.43
C LYS A 83 -13.13 -1.83 -29.28
N SER A 84 -13.11 -1.72 -30.61
CA SER A 84 -12.81 -2.84 -31.54
C SER A 84 -11.52 -3.61 -31.21
N ILE A 85 -10.51 -2.92 -30.67
CA ILE A 85 -9.25 -3.52 -30.21
C ILE A 85 -9.44 -4.53 -29.06
N PHE A 86 -10.32 -4.24 -28.10
CA PHE A 86 -10.56 -5.12 -26.95
C PHE A 86 -11.35 -6.36 -27.34
N LYS A 87 -12.26 -6.24 -28.32
CA LYS A 87 -12.97 -7.39 -28.90
C LYS A 87 -11.99 -8.33 -29.62
N LEU A 88 -11.00 -7.77 -30.32
CA LEU A 88 -9.94 -8.54 -30.97
C LEU A 88 -9.03 -9.25 -29.95
N ILE A 89 -8.59 -8.56 -28.90
CA ILE A 89 -7.82 -9.18 -27.82
C ILE A 89 -8.63 -10.32 -27.17
N TYR A 90 -9.92 -10.09 -26.90
CA TYR A 90 -10.80 -11.13 -26.35
C TYR A 90 -10.93 -12.33 -27.29
N SER A 91 -11.09 -12.12 -28.60
CA SER A 91 -11.18 -13.24 -29.56
C SER A 91 -9.89 -14.04 -29.67
N ILE A 92 -8.73 -13.41 -29.46
CA ILE A 92 -7.43 -14.10 -29.49
C ILE A 92 -7.17 -14.85 -28.17
N PHE A 93 -7.51 -14.27 -27.02
CA PHE A 93 -7.13 -14.82 -25.71
C PHE A 93 -8.25 -15.52 -24.93
N GLY A 94 -9.51 -15.39 -25.34
CA GLY A 94 -10.67 -16.07 -24.73
C GLY A 94 -10.96 -15.74 -23.26
N LYS A 95 -10.29 -14.73 -22.68
CA LYS A 95 -10.43 -14.35 -21.25
C LYS A 95 -11.12 -13.01 -21.10
N THR A 96 -12.09 -12.93 -20.19
CA THR A 96 -12.73 -11.67 -19.81
C THR A 96 -11.70 -10.74 -19.18
N ILE A 97 -11.45 -9.62 -19.84
CA ILE A 97 -10.46 -8.63 -19.38
C ILE A 97 -11.09 -7.86 -18.23
N ARG A 98 -10.72 -8.20 -16.99
CA ARG A 98 -11.10 -7.41 -15.81
C ARG A 98 -10.26 -6.13 -15.78
N ASN A 99 -10.92 -4.98 -15.64
CA ASN A 99 -10.23 -3.70 -15.54
C ASN A 99 -9.76 -3.47 -14.09
N ILE A 100 -8.57 -4.01 -13.79
CA ILE A 100 -7.91 -3.92 -12.49
C ILE A 100 -7.03 -2.66 -12.49
N LYS A 101 -7.36 -1.69 -11.63
CA LYS A 101 -6.52 -0.51 -11.39
C LYS A 101 -5.72 -0.71 -10.11
N ASP A 102 -4.42 -0.47 -10.20
CA ASP A 102 -3.53 -0.50 -9.05
C ASP A 102 -3.43 0.90 -8.43
N ASN A 103 -3.81 0.99 -7.16
CA ASN A 103 -3.72 2.17 -6.31
C ASN A 103 -2.82 1.89 -5.09
N SER A 104 -1.87 0.95 -5.21
CA SER A 104 -0.95 0.58 -4.13
C SER A 104 -0.17 1.78 -3.57
N LEU A 105 0.13 1.70 -2.28
CA LEU A 105 0.91 2.70 -1.55
C LEU A 105 2.40 2.41 -1.67
N TYR A 106 3.15 3.36 -2.19
CA TYR A 106 4.61 3.34 -2.28
C TYR A 106 5.23 4.28 -1.24
N ILE A 107 6.48 4.00 -0.83
CA ILE A 107 7.24 4.98 -0.06
C ILE A 107 7.49 6.24 -0.89
N GLN A 108 7.26 7.39 -0.25
CA GLN A 108 7.63 8.69 -0.78
C GLN A 108 9.16 8.79 -0.96
N THR A 109 9.59 9.43 -2.03
CA THR A 109 11.01 9.69 -2.30
C THR A 109 11.67 10.40 -1.12
N GLY A 110 12.87 9.94 -0.73
CA GLY A 110 13.62 10.51 0.39
C GLY A 110 13.24 9.99 1.78
N LYS A 111 12.22 9.12 1.89
CA LYS A 111 11.91 8.41 3.13
C LYS A 111 12.46 6.98 3.07
N ASN A 112 13.09 6.56 4.15
CA ASN A 112 13.59 5.22 4.37
C ASN A 112 13.44 4.89 5.86
N GLY A 113 13.55 3.61 6.20
CA GLY A 113 13.43 3.18 7.58
C GLY A 113 13.13 1.71 7.69
N ARG A 114 12.59 1.33 8.85
CA ARG A 114 12.20 -0.04 9.16
C ARG A 114 10.76 -0.05 9.65
N VAL A 115 9.98 -1.04 9.20
CA VAL A 115 8.63 -1.25 9.72
C VAL A 115 8.73 -1.63 11.18
N SER A 116 8.14 -0.83 12.05
CA SER A 116 8.11 -1.10 13.49
C SER A 116 6.85 -1.88 13.85
N LYS A 117 5.70 -1.44 13.35
CA LYS A 117 4.40 -2.01 13.70
C LYS A 117 3.38 -1.81 12.58
N ILE A 118 2.42 -2.72 12.50
CA ILE A 118 1.27 -2.62 11.61
C ILE A 118 -0.01 -2.81 12.43
N GLU A 119 -0.98 -1.92 12.24
CA GLU A 119 -2.27 -1.99 12.91
C GLU A 119 -3.40 -2.03 11.89
N LEU A 120 -4.32 -2.97 12.06
CA LEU A 120 -5.52 -3.15 11.24
C LEU A 120 -6.75 -2.88 12.09
N PHE A 121 -7.57 -1.93 11.66
CA PHE A 121 -8.79 -1.53 12.32
C PHE A 121 -9.98 -1.86 11.41
N LEU A 122 -10.84 -2.76 11.87
CA LEU A 122 -12.13 -2.99 11.23
C LEU A 122 -13.09 -1.88 11.67
N ILE A 123 -13.63 -1.12 10.73
CA ILE A 123 -14.56 -0.04 11.01
C ILE A 123 -15.95 -0.66 11.12
N ASN A 124 -16.36 -0.95 12.36
CA ASN A 124 -17.70 -1.40 12.64
C ASN A 124 -18.61 -0.19 12.93
N THR A 125 -19.84 -0.19 12.41
CA THR A 125 -20.79 0.94 12.44
C THR A 125 -21.15 1.41 13.86
N ASN A 126 -20.87 0.61 14.89
CA ASN A 126 -21.14 0.92 16.30
C ASN A 126 -19.99 1.64 17.03
N SER A 127 -18.89 1.99 16.34
CA SER A 127 -17.79 2.73 16.96
C SER A 127 -18.03 4.25 16.86
N HIS A 128 -17.77 4.99 17.94
CA HIS A 128 -17.95 6.46 18.05
C HIS A 128 -17.08 7.30 17.08
N TYR A 129 -16.33 6.67 16.17
CA TYR A 129 -15.59 7.35 15.12
C TYR A 129 -16.54 7.65 13.97
N LYS A 130 -16.91 8.93 13.79
CA LYS A 130 -17.67 9.40 12.63
C LYS A 130 -17.00 8.86 11.35
N THR A 131 -17.71 8.00 10.63
CA THR A 131 -17.27 7.42 9.35
C THR A 131 -17.32 8.49 8.27
N TYR A 132 -16.24 9.27 8.15
CA TYR A 132 -16.00 10.08 6.97
C TYR A 132 -15.51 9.12 5.87
N ASN A 133 -16.41 8.79 4.93
CA ASN A 133 -16.24 7.89 3.79
C ASN A 133 -16.57 6.42 4.10
N ASN A 134 -17.29 5.77 3.18
CA ASN A 134 -17.67 4.34 3.13
C ASN A 134 -16.45 3.40 3.22
N SER A 135 -15.72 3.45 4.32
CA SER A 135 -14.51 2.69 4.58
C SER A 135 -14.80 1.61 5.60
N TYR A 136 -14.32 0.41 5.33
CA TYR A 136 -14.58 -0.77 6.15
C TYR A 136 -13.32 -1.25 6.88
N LEU A 137 -12.14 -0.91 6.36
CA LEU A 137 -10.86 -1.27 6.95
C LEU A 137 -9.92 -0.09 6.89
N LYS A 138 -9.37 0.29 8.04
CA LYS A 138 -8.29 1.25 8.19
C LYS A 138 -7.03 0.50 8.59
N CYS A 139 -5.91 0.85 7.98
CA CYS A 139 -4.63 0.26 8.33
C CYS A 139 -3.59 1.36 8.54
N ARG A 140 -2.75 1.14 9.56
CA ARG A 140 -1.66 2.03 9.94
C ARG A 140 -0.35 1.26 9.87
N ILE A 141 0.64 1.81 9.19
CA ILE A 141 2.01 1.30 9.19
C ILE A 141 2.90 2.33 9.85
N PHE A 142 3.66 1.88 10.84
CA PHE A 142 4.63 2.68 11.58
C PHE A 142 6.01 2.40 11.02
N ILE A 143 6.67 3.45 10.51
CA ILE A 143 8.04 3.37 9.98
C ILE A 143 8.94 4.16 10.92
N CYS A 144 9.97 3.51 11.45
CA CYS A 144 10.99 4.15 12.26
C CYS A 144 12.25 4.39 11.44
N LYS A 145 12.85 5.56 11.60
CA LYS A 145 14.18 5.91 11.08
C LYS A 145 15.03 6.49 12.21
N GLN A 146 16.32 6.25 12.11
CA GLN A 146 17.35 6.78 13.01
C GLN A 146 18.16 7.85 12.29
#